data_AF-A0A1Q8FK41-F1
#
_entry.id   AF-A0A1Q8FK41-F1
#
_cell.length_a   1.000
_cell.length_b   1.000
_cell.length_c   1.000
_cell.angle_alpha   90.00
_cell.angle_beta   90.00
_cell.angle_gamma   90.00
#
_symmetry.space_group_name_H-M   'P 1'
#
loop_
_entity.id
_entity.type
_entity.pdbx_description
1 polymer ?
#
loop_
_entity_poly.entity_id
_entity_poly.type
_entity_poly.pdbx_seq_one_letter_code
_entity_poly.pdbx_strand_id
1 'polypeptide(L)'
;MSAPRWMRALARPGARMLPPGEIEARAVVLPKGDRRRRPTTYLSASRFEEAMRCGWLARRENGLGLSADGQAALKAGTRGEDPDPAARHREMEDRSLITPDGSLRTARANRREGPLGPWLDGLEPHQRQAGERFISDYHQSTLMSPVTRNWSPTAQRRSEGRRKGPEDAAVSALAAKDRVMDALDALGPTFARVIEAALVHEDSAAALERRFGWAARSGRTVLGLALTRLAEIYRLV
;
A
#
# COMPACT_ATOMS: atom_id res chain seq x y z
N MET A 1 -11.93 -0.85 23.98
CA MET A 1 -12.26 -0.74 22.53
C MET A 1 -13.35 0.32 22.39
N SER A 2 -13.21 1.26 21.45
CA SER A 2 -14.13 2.40 21.29
C SER A 2 -15.17 2.10 20.20
N ALA A 3 -16.39 2.62 20.37
CA ALA A 3 -17.46 2.45 19.41
C ALA A 3 -17.17 3.15 18.05
N PRO A 4 -17.81 2.69 16.94
CA PRO A 4 -17.60 3.26 15.62
C PRO A 4 -17.83 4.77 15.58
N ARG A 5 -17.03 5.51 14.80
CA ARG A 5 -17.13 6.97 14.71
C ARG A 5 -18.51 7.43 14.25
N TRP A 6 -19.16 6.67 13.37
CA TRP A 6 -20.51 7.00 12.90
C TRP A 6 -21.57 6.92 14.00
N MET A 7 -21.49 5.91 14.90
CA MET A 7 -22.41 5.80 16.04
C MET A 7 -22.18 6.95 17.02
N ARG A 8 -20.92 7.26 17.33
CA ARG A 8 -20.56 8.41 18.19
C ARG A 8 -21.01 9.74 17.60
N ALA A 9 -20.92 9.91 16.29
CA ALA A 9 -21.41 11.10 15.60
C ALA A 9 -22.95 11.19 15.65
N LEU A 10 -23.65 10.07 15.44
CA LEU A 10 -25.11 9.99 15.45
C LEU A 10 -25.72 10.12 16.86
N ALA A 11 -24.96 9.76 17.91
CA ALA A 11 -25.37 9.95 19.30
C ALA A 11 -25.37 11.42 19.76
N ARG A 12 -24.77 12.33 18.97
CA ARG A 12 -24.77 13.76 19.31
C ARG A 12 -26.20 14.33 19.21
N PRO A 13 -26.62 15.21 20.14
CA PRO A 13 -27.96 15.78 20.12
C PRO A 13 -28.30 16.44 18.79
N GLY A 14 -29.39 15.98 18.16
CA GLY A 14 -29.90 16.48 16.89
C GLY A 14 -29.08 16.12 15.66
N ALA A 15 -28.10 15.22 15.78
CA ALA A 15 -27.51 14.56 14.63
C ALA A 15 -28.54 13.62 13.98
N ARG A 16 -28.47 13.50 12.66
CA ARG A 16 -29.35 12.62 11.87
C ARG A 16 -28.56 11.92 10.79
N MET A 17 -28.95 10.70 10.45
CA MET A 17 -28.42 9.95 9.33
C MET A 17 -29.41 9.98 8.17
N LEU A 18 -28.91 10.19 6.97
CA LEU A 18 -29.68 10.03 5.74
C LEU A 18 -29.26 8.72 5.05
N PRO A 19 -30.21 7.96 4.48
CA PRO A 19 -29.90 6.71 3.78
C PRO A 19 -29.06 6.95 2.53
N PRO A 20 -28.39 5.90 2.01
CA PRO A 20 -27.76 5.95 0.69
C PRO A 20 -28.81 6.29 -0.37
N GLY A 21 -28.48 7.16 -1.32
CA GLY A 21 -29.35 7.56 -2.44
C GLY A 21 -30.07 8.90 -2.26
N GLU A 22 -30.14 9.48 -1.05
CA GLU A 22 -30.74 10.82 -0.85
C GLU A 22 -29.77 11.98 -1.13
N ILE A 23 -28.46 11.77 -0.96
CA ILE A 23 -27.41 12.78 -1.22
C ILE A 23 -26.17 12.16 -1.87
N GLU A 24 -25.78 10.95 -1.46
CA GLU A 24 -24.64 10.19 -2.01
C GLU A 24 -24.98 8.69 -2.08
N ALA A 25 -24.18 7.88 -2.78
CA ALA A 25 -24.28 6.40 -2.75
C ALA A 25 -23.93 5.76 -1.38
N ARG A 26 -23.85 6.57 -0.32
CA ARG A 26 -23.46 6.22 1.06
C ARG A 26 -24.41 6.91 2.03
N ALA A 27 -24.61 6.30 3.20
CA ALA A 27 -25.34 6.97 4.27
C ALA A 27 -24.47 8.04 4.92
N VAL A 28 -25.05 9.20 5.24
CA VAL A 28 -24.32 10.37 5.76
C VAL A 28 -24.88 10.81 7.10
N VAL A 29 -24.02 11.14 8.07
CA VAL A 29 -24.45 11.74 9.34
C VAL A 29 -24.29 13.24 9.28
N LEU A 30 -25.39 13.97 9.46
CA LEU A 30 -25.47 15.42 9.49
C LEU A 30 -25.64 15.93 10.94
N PRO A 31 -24.97 17.02 11.32
CA PRO A 31 -25.15 17.64 12.63
C PRO A 31 -26.45 18.47 12.69
N LYS A 32 -26.90 18.79 13.91
CA LYS A 32 -28.07 19.66 14.13
C LYS A 32 -27.82 21.05 13.55
N GLY A 33 -28.75 21.56 12.74
CA GLY A 33 -28.78 22.97 12.33
C GLY A 33 -27.79 23.39 11.24
N ASP A 34 -26.99 22.48 10.68
CA ASP A 34 -26.11 22.84 9.56
C ASP A 34 -26.92 23.00 8.26
N ARG A 35 -27.17 24.27 7.90
CA ARG A 35 -27.83 24.67 6.65
C ARG A 35 -27.02 24.28 5.40
N ARG A 36 -25.70 24.10 5.53
CA ARG A 36 -24.80 23.69 4.43
C ARG A 36 -24.72 22.17 4.24
N ARG A 37 -25.46 21.39 5.06
CA ARG A 37 -25.57 19.92 4.98
C ARG A 37 -24.22 19.21 4.87
N ARG A 38 -23.17 19.66 5.59
CA ARG A 38 -21.86 19.02 5.51
C ARG A 38 -21.85 17.71 6.32
N PRO A 39 -21.54 16.56 5.70
CA PRO A 39 -21.45 15.29 6.42
C PRO A 39 -20.33 15.32 7.46
N THR A 40 -20.64 14.91 8.69
CA THR A 40 -19.62 14.72 9.75
C THR A 40 -18.88 13.39 9.58
N THR A 41 -19.57 12.37 9.05
CA THR A 41 -19.03 11.05 8.74
C THR A 41 -19.92 10.35 7.73
N TYR A 42 -19.38 9.29 7.14
CA TYR A 42 -20.01 8.47 6.13
C TYR A 42 -20.12 7.03 6.62
N LEU A 43 -21.12 6.30 6.11
CA LEU A 43 -21.33 4.89 6.33
C LEU A 43 -21.55 4.20 4.97
N SER A 44 -20.85 3.10 4.70
CA SER A 44 -21.04 2.34 3.45
C SER A 44 -22.46 1.77 3.38
N ALA A 45 -22.97 1.51 2.16
CA ALA A 45 -24.29 0.91 1.97
C ALA A 45 -24.41 -0.45 2.71
N SER A 46 -23.40 -1.31 2.60
CA SER A 46 -23.37 -2.61 3.30
C SER A 46 -23.43 -2.49 4.83
N ARG A 47 -22.74 -1.51 5.41
CA ARG A 47 -22.76 -1.26 6.86
C ARG A 47 -24.05 -0.60 7.30
N PHE A 48 -24.63 0.24 6.45
CA PHE A 48 -25.96 0.81 6.68
C PHE A 48 -27.03 -0.30 6.73
N GLU A 49 -27.01 -1.23 5.77
CA GLU A 49 -27.90 -2.39 5.75
C GLU A 49 -27.71 -3.30 6.98
N GLU A 50 -26.47 -3.53 7.39
CA GLU A 50 -26.19 -4.26 8.63
C GLU A 50 -26.74 -3.54 9.87
N ALA A 51 -26.53 -2.23 9.98
CA ALA A 51 -27.07 -1.44 11.09
C ALA A 51 -28.62 -1.44 11.12
N MET A 52 -29.27 -1.46 9.95
CA MET A 52 -30.72 -1.63 9.84
C MET A 52 -31.15 -3.04 10.28
N ARG A 53 -30.45 -4.09 9.82
CA ARG A 53 -30.74 -5.49 10.15
C ARG A 53 -30.55 -5.80 11.63
N CYS A 54 -29.53 -5.22 12.26
CA CYS A 54 -29.28 -5.34 13.70
C CYS A 54 -30.21 -4.45 14.54
N GLY A 55 -31.11 -3.70 13.92
CA GLY A 55 -32.06 -2.84 14.61
C GLY A 55 -31.43 -1.61 15.29
N TRP A 56 -30.19 -1.23 14.92
CA TRP A 56 -29.47 -0.12 15.55
C TRP A 56 -29.94 1.26 15.12
N LEU A 57 -30.63 1.34 13.98
CA LEU A 57 -31.17 2.57 13.42
C LEU A 57 -32.69 2.58 13.53
N ALA A 58 -33.24 3.75 13.88
CA ALA A 58 -34.68 3.99 13.95
C ALA A 58 -35.06 5.25 13.18
N ARG A 59 -36.22 5.23 12.52
CA ARG A 59 -36.77 6.39 11.81
C ARG A 59 -37.23 7.46 12.80
N ARG A 60 -36.88 8.71 12.52
CA ARG A 60 -37.24 9.92 13.25
C ARG A 60 -37.85 10.92 12.26
N GLU A 61 -38.43 12.01 12.77
CA GLU A 61 -39.12 13.02 11.95
C GLU A 61 -38.26 13.57 10.80
N ASN A 62 -36.93 13.67 11.00
CA ASN A 62 -36.02 14.28 10.04
C ASN A 62 -34.86 13.35 9.64
N GLY A 63 -35.08 12.04 9.54
CA GLY A 63 -34.06 11.06 9.10
C GLY A 63 -33.92 9.89 10.08
N LEU A 64 -32.76 9.25 10.10
CA LEU A 64 -32.46 8.11 10.95
C LEU A 64 -31.66 8.54 12.18
N GLY A 65 -31.97 7.96 13.33
CA GLY A 65 -31.21 8.12 14.57
C GLY A 65 -30.88 6.76 15.19
N LEU A 66 -30.09 6.73 16.25
CA LEU A 66 -29.88 5.49 17.01
C LEU A 66 -31.19 5.04 17.69
N SER A 67 -31.50 3.75 17.57
CA SER A 67 -32.54 3.07 18.35
C SER A 67 -32.07 2.82 19.79
N ALA A 68 -32.93 2.25 20.63
CA ALA A 68 -32.54 1.80 21.97
C ALA A 68 -31.41 0.76 21.90
N ASP A 69 -31.52 -0.20 20.98
CA ASP A 69 -30.49 -1.22 20.74
C ASP A 69 -29.21 -0.63 20.18
N GLY A 70 -29.30 0.39 19.32
CA GLY A 70 -28.14 1.15 18.82
C GLY A 70 -27.44 1.94 19.93
N GLN A 71 -28.18 2.49 20.90
CA GLN A 71 -27.61 3.14 22.08
C GLN A 71 -26.96 2.15 23.03
N ALA A 72 -27.56 0.97 23.23
CA ALA A 72 -26.98 -0.12 24.01
C ALA A 72 -25.70 -0.64 23.35
N ALA A 73 -25.72 -0.84 22.02
CA ALA A 73 -24.57 -1.22 21.22
C ALA A 73 -23.42 -0.20 21.32
N LEU A 74 -23.72 1.10 21.22
CA LEU A 74 -22.75 2.19 21.42
C LEU A 74 -22.10 2.12 22.81
N LYS A 75 -22.89 1.92 23.87
CA LYS A 75 -22.41 1.83 25.26
C LYS A 75 -21.60 0.56 25.52
N ALA A 76 -21.98 -0.56 24.91
CA ALA A 76 -21.28 -1.83 24.99
C ALA A 76 -19.95 -1.84 24.20
N GLY A 77 -19.66 -0.78 23.43
CA GLY A 77 -18.46 -0.72 22.59
C GLY A 77 -18.50 -1.75 21.46
N THR A 78 -19.67 -1.92 20.83
CA THR A 78 -19.84 -2.84 19.68
C THR A 78 -18.70 -2.69 18.68
N ARG A 79 -18.11 -3.82 18.30
CA ARG A 79 -17.09 -3.89 17.25
C ARG A 79 -17.74 -3.58 15.90
N GLY A 80 -17.51 -2.38 15.40
CA GLY A 80 -17.67 -2.05 14.00
C GLY A 80 -16.42 -1.35 13.54
N GLU A 81 -15.68 -1.95 12.61
CA GLU A 81 -14.57 -1.25 11.96
C GLU A 81 -15.12 0.01 11.29
N ASP A 82 -14.64 1.19 11.72
CA ASP A 82 -14.68 2.36 10.86
C ASP A 82 -14.01 1.95 9.54
N PRO A 83 -14.56 2.29 8.36
CA PRO A 83 -13.87 2.06 7.11
C PRO A 83 -12.52 2.78 7.21
N ASP A 84 -11.46 1.99 7.32
CA ASP A 84 -10.10 2.48 7.48
C ASP A 84 -9.84 3.53 6.39
N PRO A 85 -9.54 4.79 6.72
CA PRO A 85 -9.19 5.80 5.74
C PRO A 85 -8.11 5.30 4.77
N ALA A 86 -7.17 4.48 5.26
CA ALA A 86 -6.13 3.86 4.45
C ALA A 86 -6.68 2.80 3.48
N ALA A 87 -7.85 2.20 3.72
CA ALA A 87 -8.49 1.30 2.76
C ALA A 87 -8.88 2.00 1.44
N ARG A 88 -9.03 3.34 1.44
CA ARG A 88 -9.28 4.11 0.21
C ARG A 88 -8.02 4.34 -0.63
N HIS A 89 -6.84 4.24 -0.02
CA HIS A 89 -5.55 4.49 -0.65
C HIS A 89 -4.74 3.21 -0.89
N ARG A 90 -5.21 2.05 -0.41
CA ARG A 90 -4.57 0.76 -0.60
C ARG A 90 -5.19 0.03 -1.78
N GLU A 91 -4.42 -0.11 -2.86
CA GLU A 91 -4.74 -1.01 -3.96
C GLU A 91 -4.23 -2.41 -3.58
N MET A 92 -4.99 -3.14 -2.76
CA MET A 92 -4.54 -4.46 -2.31
C MET A 92 -4.63 -5.50 -3.42
N GLU A 93 -3.56 -6.28 -3.61
CA GLU A 93 -3.50 -7.41 -4.53
C GLU A 93 -2.92 -8.65 -3.84
N ASP A 94 -3.27 -9.82 -4.35
CA ASP A 94 -2.70 -11.09 -3.89
C ASP A 94 -1.35 -11.30 -4.58
N ARG A 95 -0.29 -11.38 -3.78
CA ARG A 95 1.08 -11.59 -4.24
C ARG A 95 1.62 -12.92 -3.74
N SER A 96 2.16 -13.72 -4.67
CA SER A 96 2.86 -14.96 -4.31
C SER A 96 4.27 -14.64 -3.80
N LEU A 97 4.58 -15.11 -2.61
CA LEU A 97 5.87 -14.97 -1.94
C LEU A 97 6.48 -16.36 -1.75
N ILE A 98 7.78 -16.49 -2.02
CA ILE A 98 8.53 -17.69 -1.65
C ILE A 98 8.99 -17.50 -0.20
N THR A 99 8.61 -18.42 0.67
CA THR A 99 9.03 -18.40 2.07
C THR A 99 10.46 -18.91 2.23
N PRO A 100 11.10 -18.68 3.40
CA PRO A 100 12.44 -19.22 3.67
C PRO A 100 12.52 -20.76 3.61
N ASP A 101 11.42 -21.48 3.80
CA ASP A 101 11.31 -22.93 3.62
C ASP A 101 11.06 -23.36 2.17
N GLY A 102 11.00 -22.42 1.22
CA GLY A 102 10.82 -22.67 -0.20
C GLY A 102 9.38 -22.91 -0.63
N SER A 103 8.40 -22.80 0.28
CA SER A 103 6.99 -22.91 -0.06
C SER A 103 6.43 -21.61 -0.64
N LEU A 104 5.49 -21.73 -1.58
CA LEU A 104 4.80 -20.56 -2.13
C LEU A 104 3.64 -20.19 -1.22
N ARG A 105 3.61 -18.96 -0.73
CA ARG A 105 2.50 -18.41 0.06
C ARG A 105 1.92 -17.19 -0.62
N THR A 106 0.60 -17.11 -0.66
CA THR A 106 -0.10 -15.89 -1.09
C THR A 106 -0.25 -14.95 0.09
N ALA A 107 0.16 -13.70 -0.09
CA ALA A 107 -0.03 -12.63 0.87
C ALA A 107 -0.71 -11.44 0.20
N ARG A 108 -1.59 -10.75 0.94
CA ARG A 108 -2.22 -9.53 0.46
C ARG A 108 -1.25 -8.36 0.65
N ALA A 109 -0.77 -7.77 -0.44
CA ALA A 109 0.15 -6.62 -0.43
C ALA A 109 -0.50 -5.41 -1.10
N ASN A 110 -0.07 -4.20 -0.76
CA ASN A 110 -0.51 -3.02 -1.48
C ASN A 110 0.31 -2.92 -2.77
N ARG A 111 -0.36 -2.89 -3.92
CA ARG A 111 0.24 -2.81 -5.25
C ARG A 111 1.18 -1.61 -5.38
N ARG A 112 0.83 -0.47 -4.78
CA ARG A 112 1.64 0.76 -4.83
C ARG A 112 2.74 0.82 -3.77
N GLU A 113 2.96 -0.25 -3.03
CA GLU A 113 4.00 -0.32 -2.02
C GLU A 113 5.35 -0.67 -2.68
N GLY A 114 6.38 0.12 -2.34
CA GLY A 114 7.74 -0.05 -2.84
C GLY A 114 8.14 0.95 -3.94
N PRO A 115 9.40 0.88 -4.41
CA PRO A 115 10.00 1.94 -5.23
C PRO A 115 9.28 2.22 -6.56
N LEU A 116 8.66 1.19 -7.16
CA LEU A 116 7.92 1.33 -8.41
C LEU A 116 6.51 1.89 -8.24
N GLY A 117 5.97 1.96 -7.02
CA GLY A 117 4.60 2.39 -6.71
C GLY A 117 4.14 3.68 -7.40
N PRO A 118 4.94 4.78 -7.36
CA PRO A 118 4.63 6.04 -8.03
C PRO A 118 4.63 5.99 -9.57
N TRP A 119 5.19 4.92 -10.13
CA TRP A 119 5.50 4.76 -11.55
C TRP A 119 4.65 3.72 -12.24
N LEU A 120 3.91 2.89 -11.49
CA LEU A 120 3.18 1.74 -12.04
C LEU A 120 2.22 2.07 -13.18
N ASP A 121 1.64 3.27 -13.14
CA ASP A 121 0.75 3.77 -14.19
C ASP A 121 1.59 4.15 -15.41
N GLY A 122 1.54 3.32 -16.45
CA GLY A 122 2.28 3.51 -17.70
C GLY A 122 3.54 2.66 -17.86
N LEU A 123 3.82 1.72 -16.93
CA LEU A 123 4.87 0.72 -17.12
C LEU A 123 4.32 -0.58 -17.69
N GLU A 124 4.96 -1.04 -18.76
CA GLU A 124 4.74 -2.34 -19.37
C GLU A 124 5.18 -3.49 -18.44
N PRO A 125 4.65 -4.72 -18.63
CA PRO A 125 4.97 -5.86 -17.76
C PRO A 125 6.48 -6.14 -17.65
N HIS A 126 7.21 -6.08 -18.78
CA HIS A 126 8.66 -6.33 -18.81
C HIS A 126 9.45 -5.25 -18.07
N GLN A 127 9.05 -3.97 -18.19
CA GLN A 127 9.66 -2.85 -17.45
C GLN A 127 9.47 -3.00 -15.95
N ARG A 128 8.25 -3.38 -15.54
CA ARG A 128 7.92 -3.65 -14.13
C ARG A 128 8.76 -4.80 -13.59
N GLN A 129 8.81 -5.92 -14.31
CA GLN A 129 9.58 -7.10 -13.91
C GLN A 129 11.07 -6.79 -13.81
N ALA A 130 11.63 -6.02 -14.75
CA ALA A 130 13.02 -5.59 -14.72
C ALA A 130 13.33 -4.72 -13.50
N GLY A 131 12.48 -3.73 -13.20
CA GLY A 131 12.63 -2.88 -12.02
C GLY A 131 12.53 -3.67 -10.72
N GLU A 132 11.55 -4.57 -10.60
CA GLU A 132 11.42 -5.45 -9.42
C GLU A 132 12.62 -6.38 -9.25
N ARG A 133 13.15 -6.93 -10.36
CA ARG A 133 14.34 -7.77 -10.32
C ARG A 133 15.57 -7.00 -9.87
N PHE A 134 15.77 -5.79 -10.40
CA PHE A 134 16.86 -4.91 -9.99
C PHE A 134 16.81 -4.56 -8.51
N ILE A 135 15.63 -4.17 -8.00
CA ILE A 135 15.44 -3.87 -6.57
C ILE A 135 15.71 -5.11 -5.71
N SER A 136 15.26 -6.28 -6.15
CA SER A 136 15.51 -7.54 -5.45
C SER A 136 17.00 -7.87 -5.37
N ASP A 137 17.74 -7.71 -6.47
CA ASP A 137 19.19 -7.90 -6.50
C ASP A 137 19.90 -6.83 -5.64
N TYR A 138 19.48 -5.56 -5.70
CA TYR A 138 20.01 -4.49 -4.86
C TYR A 138 19.81 -4.77 -3.36
N HIS A 139 18.62 -5.19 -2.95
CA HIS A 139 18.33 -5.53 -1.55
C HIS A 139 19.07 -6.77 -1.05
N GLN A 140 19.37 -7.72 -1.95
CA GLN A 140 20.19 -8.89 -1.61
C GLN A 140 21.69 -8.57 -1.60
N SER A 141 22.10 -7.51 -2.28
CA SER A 141 23.50 -7.15 -2.45
C SER A 141 24.13 -6.56 -1.19
N THR A 142 25.46 -6.56 -1.16
CA THR A 142 26.24 -5.82 -0.16
C THR A 142 26.21 -4.31 -0.36
N LEU A 143 25.58 -3.78 -1.42
CA LEU A 143 25.43 -2.34 -1.66
C LEU A 143 24.39 -1.71 -0.73
N MET A 144 23.43 -2.49 -0.24
CA MET A 144 22.42 -2.00 0.68
C MET A 144 23.04 -1.80 2.07
N SER A 145 23.09 -0.55 2.53
CA SER A 145 23.51 -0.25 3.90
C SER A 145 22.41 -0.68 4.88
N PRO A 146 22.70 -1.54 5.88
CA PRO A 146 21.69 -1.95 6.85
C PRO A 146 21.28 -0.75 7.71
N VAL A 147 20.04 -0.27 7.54
CA VAL A 147 19.48 0.87 8.31
C VAL A 147 19.06 0.46 9.72
N THR A 148 18.82 -0.84 9.94
CA THR A 148 18.34 -1.37 11.21
C THR A 148 19.21 -2.52 11.69
N ARG A 149 19.36 -2.61 13.03
CA ARG A 149 20.00 -3.74 13.71
C ARG A 149 19.30 -5.04 13.29
N ASN A 150 20.05 -6.06 12.93
CA ASN A 150 19.47 -7.37 12.62
C ASN A 150 18.95 -8.01 13.92
N TRP A 151 17.63 -8.09 14.05
CA TRP A 151 16.94 -8.70 15.20
C TRP A 151 16.69 -10.20 15.02
N SER A 152 17.23 -10.81 13.96
CA SER A 152 17.10 -12.26 13.76
C SER A 152 17.72 -12.99 14.94
N PRO A 153 17.03 -13.99 15.51
CA PRO A 153 17.62 -14.82 16.54
C PRO A 153 18.89 -15.46 16.01
N THR A 154 20.05 -15.13 16.57
CA THR A 154 21.35 -15.75 16.26
C THR A 154 21.43 -17.21 16.70
N ALA A 155 20.34 -17.78 17.22
CA ALA A 155 20.27 -19.16 17.65
C ALA A 155 20.26 -20.10 16.44
N GLN A 156 21.37 -20.81 16.22
CA GLN A 156 21.43 -22.00 15.38
C GLN A 156 20.39 -23.03 15.85
N ARG A 157 19.17 -22.97 15.30
CA ARG A 157 18.30 -24.14 15.29
C ARG A 157 18.91 -25.13 14.31
N ARG A 158 19.57 -26.16 14.86
CA ARG A 158 19.85 -27.43 14.18
C ARG A 158 18.52 -27.99 13.67
N SER A 159 18.09 -27.61 12.47
CA SER A 159 17.11 -28.36 11.70
C SER A 159 17.85 -29.06 10.59
N GLU A 160 17.75 -30.38 10.61
CA GLU A 160 18.21 -31.30 9.58
C GLU A 160 17.62 -30.90 8.22
N GLY A 161 18.49 -30.39 7.36
CA GLY A 161 18.15 -29.80 6.07
C GLY A 161 19.26 -28.85 5.69
N ARG A 162 19.80 -28.97 4.48
CA ARG A 162 20.89 -28.16 3.91
C ARG A 162 20.48 -26.67 3.88
N ARG A 163 20.50 -25.99 5.03
CA ARG A 163 20.33 -24.54 5.12
C ARG A 163 21.65 -23.91 4.72
N LYS A 164 21.57 -22.99 3.76
CA LYS A 164 22.66 -22.12 3.33
C LYS A 164 23.34 -21.52 4.57
N GLY A 165 24.64 -21.78 4.72
CA GLY A 165 25.42 -21.25 5.83
C GLY A 165 25.59 -19.73 5.72
N PRO A 166 26.11 -19.05 6.76
CA PRO A 166 26.47 -17.63 6.68
C PRO A 166 27.45 -17.33 5.52
N GLU A 167 28.28 -18.31 5.16
CA GLU A 167 29.17 -18.27 3.98
C GLU A 167 28.39 -18.24 2.66
N ASP A 168 27.36 -19.09 2.50
CA ASP A 168 26.49 -19.11 1.31
C ASP A 168 25.68 -17.81 1.17
N ALA A 169 25.29 -17.20 2.29
CA ALA A 169 24.61 -15.90 2.31
C ALA A 169 25.54 -14.78 1.84
N ALA A 170 26.80 -14.77 2.28
CA ALA A 170 27.81 -13.80 1.85
C ALA A 170 28.12 -13.94 0.35
N VAL A 171 28.30 -15.18 -0.15
CA VAL A 171 28.51 -15.45 -1.57
C VAL A 171 27.31 -14.99 -2.41
N SER A 172 26.09 -15.26 -1.95
CA SER A 172 24.87 -14.82 -2.64
C SER A 172 24.75 -13.29 -2.71
N ALA A 173 25.16 -12.59 -1.65
CA ALA A 173 25.14 -11.13 -1.60
C ALA A 173 26.20 -10.48 -2.49
N LEU A 174 27.38 -11.10 -2.61
CA LEU A 174 28.40 -10.69 -3.58
C LEU A 174 27.91 -10.92 -5.02
N ALA A 175 27.35 -12.09 -5.32
CA ALA A 175 26.81 -12.37 -6.65
C ALA A 175 25.65 -11.43 -7.02
N ALA A 176 24.84 -11.02 -6.04
CA ALA A 176 23.79 -10.02 -6.24
C ALA A 176 24.37 -8.62 -6.51
N LYS A 177 25.44 -8.23 -5.79
CA LYS A 177 26.17 -6.99 -6.08
C LYS A 177 26.71 -6.98 -7.50
N ASP A 178 27.35 -8.06 -7.94
CA ASP A 178 27.92 -8.14 -9.29
C ASP A 178 26.83 -7.95 -10.35
N ARG A 179 25.67 -8.61 -10.21
CA ARG A 179 24.52 -8.42 -11.11
C ARG A 179 24.03 -6.97 -11.17
N VAL A 180 23.99 -6.27 -10.04
CA VAL A 180 23.58 -4.86 -10.00
C VAL A 180 24.60 -3.99 -10.70
N MET A 181 25.89 -4.17 -10.41
CA MET A 181 26.96 -3.38 -11.02
C MET A 181 27.03 -3.61 -12.53
N ASP A 182 26.98 -4.87 -12.97
CA ASP A 182 26.95 -5.23 -14.39
C ASP A 182 25.76 -4.59 -15.12
N ALA A 183 24.58 -4.56 -14.47
CA ALA A 183 23.40 -3.93 -15.04
C ALA A 183 23.55 -2.41 -15.15
N LEU A 184 24.11 -1.73 -14.14
CA LEU A 184 24.36 -0.29 -14.16
C LEU A 184 25.42 0.07 -15.21
N ASP A 185 26.48 -0.73 -15.33
CA ASP A 185 27.53 -0.53 -16.34
C ASP A 185 26.97 -0.71 -17.76
N ALA A 186 26.15 -1.74 -17.99
CA ALA A 186 25.51 -1.99 -19.28
C ALA A 186 24.44 -0.95 -19.67
N LEU A 187 23.81 -0.31 -18.69
CA LEU A 187 22.91 0.84 -18.91
C LEU A 187 23.66 2.10 -19.32
N GLY A 188 24.92 2.22 -18.92
CA GLY A 188 25.75 3.41 -19.10
C GLY A 188 25.38 4.54 -18.12
N PRO A 189 26.23 5.59 -18.04
CA PRO A 189 26.20 6.58 -16.96
C PRO A 189 24.91 7.38 -16.89
N THR A 190 24.21 7.57 -18.01
CA THR A 190 22.95 8.33 -18.05
C THR A 190 21.82 7.52 -17.45
N PHE A 191 21.53 6.31 -17.96
CA PHE A 191 20.40 5.52 -17.48
C PHE A 191 20.66 4.89 -16.12
N ALA A 192 21.90 4.54 -15.78
CA ALA A 192 22.27 4.08 -14.44
C ALA A 192 21.82 5.08 -13.37
N ARG A 193 22.16 6.37 -13.54
CA ARG A 193 21.77 7.43 -12.59
C ARG A 193 20.25 7.61 -12.49
N VAL A 194 19.52 7.40 -13.58
CA VAL A 194 18.05 7.47 -13.59
C VAL A 194 17.44 6.31 -12.82
N ILE A 195 17.93 5.09 -13.04
CA ILE A 195 17.48 3.89 -12.33
C ILE A 195 17.80 3.99 -10.84
N GLU A 196 19.01 4.42 -10.47
CA GLU A 196 19.40 4.64 -9.07
C GLU A 196 18.51 5.69 -8.40
N ALA A 197 18.28 6.84 -9.05
CA ALA A 197 17.44 7.88 -8.48
C ALA A 197 15.99 7.40 -8.28
N ALA A 198 15.41 6.73 -9.28
CA ALA A 198 14.02 6.28 -9.21
C ALA A 198 13.80 5.07 -8.29
N LEU A 199 14.70 4.08 -8.31
CA LEU A 199 14.49 2.78 -7.65
C LEU A 199 15.21 2.65 -6.31
N VAL A 200 16.40 3.24 -6.17
CA VAL A 200 17.20 3.15 -4.93
C VAL A 200 16.92 4.32 -4.00
N HIS A 201 16.83 5.53 -4.54
CA HIS A 201 16.50 6.74 -3.76
C HIS A 201 14.99 7.02 -3.68
N GLU A 202 14.18 6.24 -4.41
CA GLU A 202 12.72 6.38 -4.47
C GLU A 202 12.28 7.81 -4.86
N ASP A 203 13.07 8.50 -5.69
CA ASP A 203 12.74 9.84 -6.16
C ASP A 203 11.41 9.80 -6.92
N SER A 204 10.50 10.74 -6.64
CA SER A 204 9.27 10.92 -7.43
C SER A 204 9.57 11.51 -8.81
N ALA A 205 8.62 11.44 -9.75
CA ALA A 205 8.75 12.06 -11.08
C ALA A 205 9.21 13.53 -11.04
N ALA A 206 8.61 14.34 -10.16
CA ALA A 206 8.99 15.74 -10.00
C ALA A 206 10.36 15.92 -9.34
N ALA A 207 10.82 14.98 -8.51
CA ALA A 207 12.18 15.01 -7.96
C ALA A 207 13.21 14.65 -9.04
N LEU A 208 12.91 13.63 -9.85
CA LEU A 208 13.74 13.21 -10.97
C LEU A 208 13.93 14.35 -12.00
N GLU A 209 12.84 14.99 -12.40
CA GLU A 209 12.86 16.12 -13.34
C GLU A 209 13.72 17.27 -12.82
N ARG A 210 13.58 17.65 -11.54
CA ARG A 210 14.43 18.67 -10.92
C ARG A 210 15.89 18.25 -10.84
N ARG A 211 16.17 17.00 -10.48
CA ARG A 211 17.52 16.47 -10.31
C ARG A 211 18.33 16.49 -11.61
N PHE A 212 17.68 16.19 -12.73
CA PHE A 212 18.32 16.12 -14.05
C PHE A 212 18.08 17.36 -14.92
N GLY A 213 17.36 18.37 -14.42
CA GLY A 213 17.06 19.60 -15.16
C GLY A 213 16.15 19.37 -16.37
N TRP A 214 15.27 18.38 -16.30
CA TRP A 214 14.37 18.06 -17.40
C TRP A 214 13.10 18.90 -17.40
N ALA A 215 12.45 18.96 -18.57
CA ALA A 215 11.14 19.58 -18.71
C ALA A 215 10.07 18.83 -17.89
N ALA A 216 9.03 19.56 -17.46
CA ALA A 216 7.95 18.96 -16.71
C ALA A 216 7.26 17.82 -17.48
N ARG A 217 6.92 16.74 -16.78
CA ARG A 217 6.27 15.52 -17.29
C ARG A 217 7.15 14.62 -18.18
N SER A 218 8.45 14.88 -18.32
CA SER A 218 9.36 13.99 -19.07
C SER A 218 9.87 12.82 -18.24
N GLY A 219 9.84 12.91 -16.90
CA GLY A 219 10.50 11.94 -16.03
C GLY A 219 9.99 10.51 -16.22
N ARG A 220 8.67 10.34 -16.43
CA ARG A 220 8.05 9.04 -16.69
C ARG A 220 8.53 8.42 -18.01
N THR A 221 8.61 9.20 -19.07
CA THR A 221 9.06 8.71 -20.38
C THR A 221 10.51 8.25 -20.34
N VAL A 222 11.39 9.05 -19.73
CA VAL A 222 12.82 8.70 -19.62
C VAL A 222 13.02 7.47 -18.74
N LEU A 223 12.29 7.37 -17.61
CA LEU A 223 12.34 6.17 -16.77
C LEU A 223 11.84 4.93 -17.51
N GLY A 224 10.75 5.04 -18.29
CA GLY A 224 10.25 3.95 -19.11
C GLY A 224 11.30 3.43 -20.11
N LEU A 225 12.00 4.34 -20.80
CA LEU A 225 13.10 3.97 -21.70
C LEU A 225 14.26 3.27 -20.96
N ALA A 226 14.65 3.80 -19.79
CA ALA A 226 15.68 3.18 -18.96
C ALA A 226 15.28 1.77 -18.49
N LEU A 227 14.02 1.57 -18.10
CA LEU A 227 13.49 0.27 -17.68
C LEU A 227 13.34 -0.72 -18.85
N THR A 228 13.01 -0.26 -20.06
CA THR A 228 13.03 -1.11 -21.25
C THR A 228 14.44 -1.61 -21.52
N ARG A 229 15.44 -0.72 -21.48
CA ARG A 229 16.85 -1.14 -21.63
C ARG A 229 17.28 -2.10 -20.53
N LEU A 230 16.85 -1.87 -19.29
CA LEU A 230 17.10 -2.76 -18.17
C LEU A 230 16.47 -4.14 -18.39
N ALA A 231 15.27 -4.21 -18.96
CA ALA A 231 14.61 -5.48 -19.28
C ALA A 231 15.40 -6.29 -20.32
N GLU A 232 15.99 -5.64 -21.32
CA GLU A 232 16.89 -6.29 -22.29
C GLU A 232 18.14 -6.87 -21.60
N ILE A 233 18.75 -6.13 -20.67
CA ILE A 233 19.92 -6.57 -19.90
C ILE A 233 19.59 -7.81 -19.05
N TYR A 234 18.42 -7.82 -18.41
CA TYR A 234 17.93 -8.97 -17.66
C TYR A 234 17.34 -10.09 -18.51
N ARG A 235 17.28 -9.93 -19.85
CA ARG A 235 16.72 -10.90 -20.81
C ARG A 235 15.25 -11.23 -20.50
N LEU A 236 14.46 -10.20 -20.24
CA LEU A 236 13.02 -10.28 -19.95
C LEU A 236 12.14 -9.88 -21.14
N VAL A 237 12.75 -9.67 -22.31
CA VAL A 237 12.14 -9.31 -23.59
C VAL A 237 12.61 -10.29 -24.65
#